data_AF-A0A0N0IVR4-F1
#
_entry.id   AF-A0A0N0IVR4-F1
#
_cell.length_a   1.000
_cell.length_b   1.000
_cell.length_c   1.000
_cell.angle_alpha   90.00
_cell.angle_beta   90.00
_cell.angle_gamma   90.00
#
_symmetry.space_group_name_H-M   'P 1'
#
loop_
_entity.id
_entity.type
_entity.pdbx_description
1 polymer ?
#
loop_
_entity_poly.entity_id
_entity_poly.type
_entity_poly.pdbx_seq_one_letter_code
_entity_poly.pdbx_strand_id
1 'polypeptide(L)'
;MKTLTQKDGRNTRYFEIKEDRVFVKSSFIKEQQEYSVHFADIYDDESVFRKTKDWVLVVTVISVLFNSLLLTIVINESYQLSQSSGMIVFGIAMLPSLVVAGLCNNEFRAESCKSLAATKPLNFSYSKKEMEEVDAFIVEIRKSRKEYYLKEYYRVDNLIPIQTQIARIQWLYESKYITESDARFIIDELETKRIIEGL
;
A
#
# COMPACT_ATOMS: atom_id res chain seq x y z
N MET A 1 -13.81 12.34 4.79
CA MET A 1 -12.35 12.12 4.64
C MET A 1 -12.01 10.84 5.38
N LYS A 2 -11.48 9.84 4.68
CA LYS A 2 -11.05 8.57 5.30
C LYS A 2 -9.55 8.38 5.08
N THR A 3 -8.86 7.98 6.13
CA THR A 3 -7.40 7.90 6.17
C THR A 3 -6.97 6.58 6.80
N LEU A 4 -5.89 5.99 6.30
CA LEU A 4 -5.28 4.77 6.85
C LEU A 4 -3.80 5.05 7.13
N THR A 5 -3.34 4.74 8.34
CA THR A 5 -1.92 4.89 8.71
C THR A 5 -1.35 3.55 9.14
N GLN A 6 -0.28 3.12 8.47
CA GLN A 6 0.36 1.83 8.74
C GLN A 6 1.83 2.06 9.11
N LYS A 7 2.30 1.32 10.11
CA LYS A 7 3.69 1.39 10.57
C LYS A 7 4.33 0.01 10.50
N ASP A 8 5.22 -0.16 9.53
CA ASP A 8 6.02 -1.36 9.31
C ASP A 8 7.47 -1.05 9.70
N GLY A 9 7.82 -1.37 10.95
CA GLY A 9 9.15 -1.12 11.52
C GLY A 9 9.55 0.36 11.48
N ARG A 10 10.45 0.69 10.54
CA ARG A 10 11.01 2.03 10.29
C ARG A 10 10.26 2.82 9.22
N ASN A 11 9.33 2.16 8.52
CA ASN A 11 8.56 2.73 7.43
C ASN A 11 7.15 3.08 7.92
N THR A 12 6.71 4.32 7.69
CA THR A 12 5.33 4.72 7.96
C THR A 12 4.66 5.09 6.65
N ARG A 13 3.53 4.47 6.36
CA ARG A 13 2.70 4.76 5.18
C ARG A 13 1.38 5.37 5.62
N TYR A 14 1.01 6.46 4.98
CA TYR A 14 -0.24 7.16 5.18
C TYR A 14 -1.00 7.20 3.86
N PHE A 15 -2.27 6.82 3.91
CA PHE A 15 -3.18 6.83 2.78
C PHE A 15 -4.36 7.74 3.10
N GLU A 16 -4.76 8.56 2.14
CA GLU A 16 -5.91 9.45 2.25
C GLU A 16 -6.75 9.35 0.98
N ILE A 17 -8.05 9.10 1.13
CA ILE A 17 -8.99 9.12 0.02
C ILE A 17 -9.50 10.55 -0.17
N LYS A 18 -9.17 11.13 -1.32
CA LYS A 18 -9.65 12.44 -1.79
C LYS A 18 -10.79 12.24 -2.80
N GLU A 19 -11.31 13.35 -3.34
CA GLU A 19 -12.49 13.32 -4.21
C GLU A 19 -12.28 12.56 -5.53
N ASP A 20 -11.09 12.63 -6.12
CA ASP A 20 -10.77 12.05 -7.44
C ASP A 20 -9.56 11.09 -7.42
N ARG A 21 -8.93 10.92 -6.26
CA ARG A 21 -7.63 10.25 -6.13
C ARG A 21 -7.39 9.69 -4.73
N VAL A 22 -6.47 8.74 -4.64
CA VAL A 22 -5.88 8.28 -3.37
C VAL A 22 -4.50 8.92 -3.23
N PHE A 23 -4.30 9.67 -2.15
CA PHE A 23 -3.02 10.24 -1.79
C PHE A 23 -2.25 9.28 -0.89
N VAL A 24 -0.97 9.09 -1.18
CA VAL A 24 -0.07 8.21 -0.45
C VAL A 24 1.16 9.00 -0.02
N LYS A 25 1.47 8.92 1.26
CA LYS A 25 2.69 9.45 1.85
C LYS A 25 3.46 8.33 2.53
N SER A 26 4.62 7.99 2.00
CA SER A 26 5.56 7.05 2.60
C SER A 26 6.72 7.80 3.22
N SER A 27 7.06 7.48 4.46
CA SER A 27 8.21 8.05 5.16
C SER A 27 9.15 6.94 5.62
N PHE A 28 10.39 6.99 5.13
CA PHE A 28 11.43 6.05 5.51
C PHE A 28 12.68 6.83 5.89
N ILE A 29 12.99 6.92 7.19
CA ILE A 29 14.16 7.49 7.91
C ILE A 29 14.79 8.80 7.36
N LYS A 30 15.03 8.96 6.06
CA LYS A 30 15.53 10.16 5.37
C LYS A 30 14.80 10.53 4.07
N GLU A 31 13.87 9.71 3.60
CA GLU A 31 13.15 9.92 2.34
C GLU A 31 11.64 9.96 2.60
N GLN A 32 11.02 11.06 2.18
CA GLN A 32 9.56 11.19 2.13
C GLN A 32 9.16 11.13 0.66
N GLN A 33 8.37 10.11 0.32
CA GLN A 33 7.78 9.96 -0.99
C GLN A 33 6.30 10.24 -0.89
N GLU A 34 5.85 11.25 -1.63
CA GLU A 34 4.44 11.62 -1.75
C GLU A 34 4.01 11.39 -3.18
N TYR A 35 2.93 10.65 -3.38
CA TYR A 35 2.34 10.45 -4.69
C TYR A 35 0.82 10.32 -4.56
N SER A 36 0.13 10.66 -5.64
CA SER A 36 -1.31 10.44 -5.74
C SER A 36 -1.61 9.55 -6.93
N VAL A 37 -2.59 8.67 -6.76
CA VAL A 37 -3.10 7.78 -7.82
C VAL A 37 -4.54 8.17 -8.10
N HIS A 38 -4.83 8.57 -9.34
CA HIS A 38 -6.19 8.92 -9.74
C HIS A 38 -7.08 7.68 -9.77
N PHE A 39 -8.37 7.85 -9.54
CA PHE A 39 -9.32 6.73 -9.60
C PHE A 39 -9.36 6.01 -10.96
N ALA A 40 -9.05 6.72 -12.05
CA ALA A 40 -8.91 6.15 -13.39
C ALA A 40 -7.72 5.19 -13.53
N ASP A 41 -6.70 5.37 -12.69
CA ASP A 41 -5.50 4.54 -12.68
C ASP A 41 -5.60 3.36 -11.71
N ILE A 42 -6.73 3.19 -11.01
CA ILE A 42 -6.94 2.11 -10.03
C ILE A 42 -7.80 1.02 -10.66
N TYR A 43 -7.24 -0.20 -10.75
CA TYR A 43 -7.91 -1.39 -11.25
C TYR A 43 -8.59 -2.17 -10.11
N ASP A 44 -9.47 -3.10 -10.46
CA ASP A 44 -10.19 -3.91 -9.47
C ASP A 44 -9.39 -5.11 -8.95
N ASP A 45 -8.28 -5.43 -9.60
CA ASP A 45 -7.43 -6.56 -9.24
C ASP A 45 -6.71 -6.32 -7.91
N GLU A 46 -6.82 -7.30 -7.03
CA GLU A 46 -6.09 -7.35 -5.76
C GLU A 46 -5.11 -8.51 -5.80
N SER A 47 -3.92 -8.31 -5.25
CA SER A 47 -2.95 -9.39 -5.04
C SER A 47 -2.46 -9.39 -3.60
N VAL A 48 -2.37 -10.57 -3.00
CA VAL A 48 -1.72 -10.76 -1.70
C VAL A 48 -0.40 -11.46 -1.96
N PHE A 49 0.70 -10.78 -1.67
CA PHE A 49 2.03 -11.33 -1.80
C PHE A 49 2.75 -11.26 -0.47
N ARG A 50 3.69 -12.19 -0.26
CA ARG A 50 4.51 -12.18 0.95
C ARG A 50 5.86 -11.57 0.62
N LYS A 51 6.27 -10.56 1.39
CA LYS A 51 7.64 -10.03 1.27
C LYS A 51 8.62 -11.16 1.61
N THR A 52 9.54 -11.42 0.69
CA THR A 52 10.66 -12.32 0.94
C THR A 52 11.64 -11.65 1.90
N LYS A 53 12.28 -12.44 2.76
CA LYS A 53 13.33 -11.93 3.64
C LYS A 53 14.47 -11.35 2.81
N ASP A 54 15.03 -10.23 3.26
CA ASP A 54 16.25 -9.70 2.69
C ASP A 54 17.43 -10.60 3.10
N TRP A 55 17.90 -11.42 2.15
CA TRP A 55 19.03 -12.31 2.38
C TRP A 55 20.33 -11.57 2.66
N VAL A 56 20.51 -10.36 2.10
CA VAL A 56 21.71 -9.55 2.36
C VAL A 56 21.72 -9.12 3.82
N LEU A 57 20.57 -8.69 4.35
CA LEU A 57 20.41 -8.34 5.76
C LEU A 57 20.69 -9.55 6.68
N VAL A 58 20.17 -10.73 6.33
CA VAL A 58 20.38 -11.97 7.10
C VAL A 58 21.87 -12.32 7.14
N VAL A 59 22.54 -12.31 5.98
CA VAL A 59 23.97 -12.60 5.88
C VAL A 59 24.80 -11.57 6.63
N THR A 60 24.40 -10.30 6.63
CA THR A 60 25.09 -9.24 7.38
C THR A 60 25.03 -9.49 8.87
N VAL A 61 23.86 -9.86 9.43
CA VAL A 61 23.73 -10.19 10.86
C VAL A 61 24.58 -11.40 11.23
N ILE A 62 24.58 -12.45 10.40
CA ILE A 62 25.42 -13.63 10.61
C ILE A 62 26.90 -13.25 10.58
N SER A 63 27.31 -12.41 9.62
CA SER A 63 28.68 -11.92 9.50
C SER A 63 29.11 -11.12 10.73
N VAL A 64 28.29 -10.20 11.22
CA VAL A 64 28.59 -9.43 12.44
C VAL A 64 28.75 -10.36 13.65
N LEU A 65 27.86 -11.34 13.82
CA LEU A 65 27.95 -12.32 14.92
C LEU A 65 29.25 -13.14 14.83
N PHE A 66 29.58 -13.63 13.64
CA PHE A 66 30.79 -14.42 13.43
C PHE A 66 32.07 -13.60 13.68
N ASN A 67 32.12 -12.36 13.19
CA ASN A 67 33.25 -11.46 13.41
C ASN A 67 33.41 -11.08 14.90
N SER A 68 32.31 -10.81 15.62
CA SER A 68 32.35 -10.57 17.06
C SER A 68 32.91 -11.76 17.84
N LEU A 69 32.57 -12.98 17.43
CA LEU A 69 33.07 -14.21 18.04
C LEU A 69 34.57 -14.41 17.77
N LEU A 70 35.01 -14.23 16.51
CA LEU A 70 36.43 -14.29 16.14
C LEU A 70 37.26 -13.24 16.88
N LEU A 71 36.78 -12.01 16.94
CA LEU A 71 37.46 -10.93 17.65
C LEU A 71 37.65 -11.27 19.13
N THR A 72 36.64 -11.87 19.75
CA THR A 72 36.72 -12.30 21.15
C THR A 72 37.82 -13.35 21.34
N ILE A 73 37.90 -14.35 20.45
CA ILE A 73 38.93 -15.39 20.50
C ILE A 73 40.32 -14.77 20.38
N VAL A 74 40.54 -13.92 19.38
CA VAL A 74 41.84 -13.26 19.14
C VAL A 74 42.29 -12.43 20.34
N ILE A 75 41.38 -11.65 20.95
CA ILE A 75 41.70 -10.85 22.14
C ILE A 75 42.03 -11.76 23.33
N ASN A 76 41.24 -12.82 23.54
CA ASN A 76 41.44 -13.74 24.66
C ASN A 76 42.79 -14.45 24.58
N GLU A 77 43.19 -14.91 23.39
CA GLU A 77 44.50 -15.54 23.15
C GLU A 77 45.65 -14.54 23.23
N SER A 78 45.51 -13.35 22.64
CA SER A 78 46.59 -12.34 22.59
C SER A 78 46.96 -11.80 23.96
N TYR A 79 45.98 -11.66 24.85
CA TYR A 79 46.17 -11.10 26.20
C TYR A 79 46.15 -12.14 27.31
N GLN A 80 46.03 -13.44 26.97
CA GLN A 80 45.95 -14.56 27.92
C GLN A 80 44.97 -14.28 29.06
N LEU A 81 43.78 -13.77 28.72
CA LEU A 81 42.83 -13.32 29.72
C LEU A 81 42.33 -14.50 30.57
N SER A 82 42.12 -14.23 31.86
CA SER A 82 41.44 -15.18 32.74
C SER A 82 40.01 -15.45 32.26
N GLN A 83 39.44 -16.59 32.64
CA GLN A 83 38.08 -16.97 32.23
C GLN A 83 37.03 -15.90 32.57
N SER A 84 37.14 -15.24 33.74
CA SER A 84 36.22 -14.17 34.15
C SER A 84 36.39 -12.91 33.30
N SER A 85 37.63 -12.52 33.01
CA SER A 85 37.95 -11.39 32.13
C SER A 85 37.51 -11.64 30.67
N GLY A 86 37.69 -12.86 30.16
CA GLY A 86 37.27 -13.26 28.82
C GLY A 86 35.75 -13.18 28.62
N MET A 87 34.97 -13.55 29.64
CA MET A 87 33.50 -13.42 29.62
C MET A 87 33.04 -11.96 29.55
N ILE A 88 33.76 -11.03 30.21
CA ILE A 88 33.46 -9.60 30.12
C ILE A 88 33.73 -9.07 28.71
N VAL A 89 34.88 -9.45 28.12
CA VAL A 89 35.23 -9.06 26.75
C VAL A 89 34.23 -9.62 25.74
N PHE A 90 33.80 -10.88 25.91
CA PHE A 90 32.75 -11.47 25.08
C PHE A 90 31.44 -10.68 25.16
N GLY A 91 31.00 -10.32 26.37
CA GLY A 91 29.79 -9.51 26.57
C GLY A 91 29.87 -8.17 25.83
N ILE A 92 31.01 -7.48 25.92
CA ILE A 92 31.25 -6.21 25.23
C ILE A 92 31.26 -6.39 23.70
N ALA A 93 31.96 -7.42 23.20
CA ALA A 93 32.07 -7.70 21.77
C ALA A 93 30.74 -8.11 21.13
N MET A 94 29.80 -8.67 21.90
CA MET A 94 28.47 -9.06 21.44
C MET A 94 27.46 -7.91 21.45
N LEU A 95 27.67 -6.83 22.20
CA LEU A 95 26.71 -5.71 22.27
C LEU A 95 26.34 -5.13 20.89
N PRO A 96 27.30 -4.84 19.97
CA PRO A 96 26.95 -4.36 18.64
C PRO A 96 26.08 -5.34 17.85
N SER A 97 26.37 -6.64 17.96
CA SER A 97 25.61 -7.69 17.28
C SER A 97 24.16 -7.77 17.78
N LEU A 98 23.94 -7.60 19.08
CA LEU A 98 22.62 -7.58 19.70
C LEU A 98 21.83 -6.34 19.30
N VAL A 99 22.49 -5.18 19.21
CA VAL A 99 21.86 -3.93 18.74
C VAL A 99 21.42 -4.07 17.29
N VAL A 100 22.29 -4.57 16.41
CA VAL A 100 21.96 -4.79 15.00
C VAL A 100 20.81 -5.80 14.87
N ALA A 101 20.89 -6.94 15.56
CA ALA A 101 19.84 -7.96 15.53
C ALA A 101 18.49 -7.43 16.04
N GLY A 102 18.48 -6.66 17.12
CA GLY A 102 17.27 -6.06 17.68
C GLY A 102 16.63 -5.02 16.74
N LEU A 103 17.44 -4.18 16.12
CA LEU A 103 16.97 -3.15 15.18
C LEU A 103 16.43 -3.75 13.86
N CYS A 104 17.02 -4.85 13.41
CA CYS A 104 16.64 -5.53 12.17
C CYS A 104 15.56 -6.60 12.36
N ASN A 105 15.14 -6.90 13.59
CA ASN A 105 14.17 -7.96 13.89
C ASN A 105 12.85 -7.84 13.11
N ASN A 106 12.36 -6.61 12.94
CA ASN A 106 11.13 -6.37 12.18
C ASN A 106 11.32 -6.60 10.67
N GLU A 107 12.50 -6.31 10.13
CA GLU A 107 12.82 -6.54 8.71
C GLU A 107 12.98 -8.04 8.39
N PHE A 108 13.25 -8.88 9.41
CA PHE A 108 13.27 -10.33 9.27
C PHE A 108 11.89 -11.00 9.29
N ARG A 109 10.82 -10.27 9.61
CA ARG A 109 9.47 -10.81 9.58
C ARG A 109 8.97 -10.86 8.14
N ALA A 110 8.57 -12.06 7.72
CA ALA A 110 7.93 -12.25 6.44
C ALA A 110 6.48 -11.77 6.54
N GLU A 111 6.28 -10.48 6.31
CA GLU A 111 4.98 -9.83 6.35
C GLU A 111 4.24 -10.01 5.02
N SER A 112 2.94 -10.25 5.12
CA SER A 112 2.06 -10.25 3.97
C SER A 112 1.76 -8.80 3.59
N CYS A 113 1.78 -8.50 2.30
CA CYS A 113 1.34 -7.24 1.75
C CYS A 113 0.18 -7.49 0.82
N LYS A 114 -0.80 -6.59 0.85
CA LYS A 114 -1.92 -6.56 -0.08
C LYS A 114 -1.71 -5.40 -1.04
N SER A 115 -1.71 -5.69 -2.32
CA SER A 115 -1.59 -4.69 -3.39
C SER A 115 -2.92 -4.50 -4.06
N LEU A 116 -3.36 -3.25 -4.19
CA LEU A 116 -4.39 -2.88 -5.14
C LEU A 116 -3.71 -2.45 -6.44
N ALA A 117 -4.06 -3.12 -7.54
CA ALA A 117 -3.46 -2.86 -8.84
C ALA A 117 -3.78 -1.43 -9.30
N ALA A 118 -2.74 -0.71 -9.71
CA ALA A 118 -2.86 0.63 -10.24
C ALA A 118 -1.61 0.98 -11.05
N THR A 119 -1.65 2.08 -11.83
CA THR A 119 -0.46 2.62 -12.54
C THR A 119 0.74 2.76 -11.59
N LYS A 120 0.49 3.15 -10.33
CA LYS A 120 1.41 2.97 -9.20
C LYS A 120 0.72 2.12 -8.13
N PRO A 121 1.15 0.87 -7.89
CA PRO A 121 0.46 -0.05 -6.98
C PRO A 121 0.31 0.53 -5.57
N LEU A 122 -0.88 0.38 -4.99
CA LEU A 122 -1.14 0.76 -3.61
C LEU A 122 -0.86 -0.44 -2.71
N ASN A 123 0.28 -0.40 -2.02
CA ASN A 123 0.78 -1.51 -1.22
C ASN A 123 0.48 -1.30 0.28
N PHE A 124 -0.40 -2.13 0.82
CA PHE A 124 -0.80 -2.13 2.22
C PHE A 124 -0.08 -3.22 3.00
N SER A 125 0.27 -2.94 4.26
CA SER A 125 0.65 -3.99 5.21
C SER A 125 -0.56 -4.85 5.53
N TYR A 126 -0.46 -6.17 5.42
CA TYR A 126 -1.57 -7.11 5.56
C TYR A 126 -1.29 -8.11 6.69
N SER A 127 -0.94 -7.57 7.86
CA SER A 127 -0.78 -8.34 9.09
C SER A 127 -2.15 -8.69 9.69
N LYS A 128 -2.23 -9.74 10.53
CA LYS A 128 -3.50 -10.13 11.20
C LYS A 128 -4.18 -8.98 11.96
N LYS A 129 -3.41 -8.00 12.43
CA LYS A 129 -3.93 -6.84 13.17
C LYS A 129 -4.50 -5.76 12.25
N GLU A 130 -3.96 -5.62 11.05
CA GLU A 130 -4.31 -4.56 10.10
C GLU A 130 -5.26 -5.05 9.00
N MET A 131 -5.49 -6.37 8.91
CA MET A 131 -6.26 -7.02 7.85
C MET A 131 -7.66 -6.42 7.67
N GLU A 132 -8.43 -6.33 8.76
CA GLU A 132 -9.80 -5.80 8.75
C GLU A 132 -9.83 -4.33 8.35
N GLU A 133 -8.87 -3.53 8.84
CA GLU A 133 -8.78 -2.10 8.54
C GLU A 133 -8.42 -1.86 7.07
N VAL A 134 -7.49 -2.66 6.52
CA VAL A 134 -7.10 -2.60 5.11
C VAL A 134 -8.24 -3.02 4.20
N ASP A 135 -8.94 -4.10 4.52
CA ASP A 135 -10.09 -4.56 3.72
C ASP A 135 -11.21 -3.52 3.73
N ALA A 136 -11.52 -2.94 4.89
CA ALA A 136 -12.48 -1.85 5.00
C ALA A 136 -12.05 -0.61 4.20
N PHE A 137 -10.75 -0.29 4.20
CA PHE A 137 -10.22 0.84 3.45
C PHE A 137 -10.27 0.61 1.93
N ILE A 138 -9.97 -0.60 1.44
CA ILE A 138 -10.09 -0.96 0.02
C ILE A 138 -11.55 -0.88 -0.43
N VAL A 139 -12.48 -1.37 0.38
CA VAL A 139 -13.92 -1.22 0.11
C VAL A 139 -14.30 0.26 0.01
N GLU A 140 -13.74 1.11 0.88
CA GLU A 140 -13.98 2.54 0.79
C GLU A 140 -13.41 3.14 -0.50
N ILE A 141 -12.18 2.79 -0.91
CA ILE A 141 -11.61 3.28 -2.17
C ILE A 141 -12.54 2.95 -3.34
N ARG A 142 -13.07 1.71 -3.40
CA ARG A 142 -14.02 1.31 -4.43
C ARG A 142 -15.32 2.11 -4.37
N LYS A 143 -15.83 2.35 -3.17
CA LYS A 143 -17.03 3.16 -2.95
C LYS A 143 -16.84 4.61 -3.40
N SER A 144 -15.76 5.26 -2.97
CA SER A 144 -15.44 6.64 -3.36
C SER A 144 -15.18 6.77 -4.86
N ARG A 145 -14.52 5.79 -5.47
CA ARG A 145 -14.36 5.70 -6.94
C ARG A 145 -15.71 5.65 -7.66
N LYS A 146 -16.61 4.78 -7.20
CA LYS A 146 -17.98 4.67 -7.74
C LYS A 146 -18.73 6.00 -7.60
N GLU A 147 -18.69 6.61 -6.41
CA GLU A 147 -19.36 7.89 -6.15
C GLU A 147 -18.82 9.03 -7.03
N TYR A 148 -17.50 9.07 -7.23
CA TYR A 148 -16.85 10.02 -8.13
C TYR A 148 -17.37 9.88 -9.57
N TYR A 149 -17.39 8.67 -10.12
CA TYR A 149 -17.86 8.45 -11.49
C TYR A 149 -19.35 8.67 -11.67
N LEU A 150 -20.16 8.33 -10.68
CA LEU A 150 -21.59 8.67 -10.71
C LEU A 150 -21.77 10.19 -10.70
N LYS A 151 -21.05 10.93 -9.85
CA LYS A 151 -21.15 12.39 -9.80
C LYS A 151 -20.75 13.05 -11.12
N GLU A 152 -19.73 12.53 -11.78
CA GLU A 152 -19.16 13.09 -13.01
C GLU A 152 -19.96 12.71 -14.27
N TYR A 153 -20.37 11.44 -14.39
CA TYR A 153 -20.89 10.90 -15.66
C TYR A 153 -22.39 10.60 -15.66
N TYR A 154 -23.05 10.53 -14.50
CA TYR A 154 -24.50 10.27 -14.42
C TYR A 154 -25.34 11.53 -14.64
N ARG A 155 -24.71 12.72 -14.73
CA ARG A 155 -25.41 13.99 -14.93
C ARG A 155 -25.82 14.16 -16.39
N VAL A 156 -27.11 14.43 -16.60
CA VAL A 156 -27.64 14.89 -17.88
C VAL A 156 -27.30 16.36 -18.05
N ASP A 157 -26.53 16.68 -19.09
CA ASP A 157 -26.09 18.04 -19.40
C ASP A 157 -26.45 18.38 -20.85
N ASN A 158 -27.30 19.40 -21.03
CA ASN A 158 -27.78 19.83 -22.34
C ASN A 158 -26.66 20.38 -23.24
N LEU A 159 -25.49 20.71 -22.69
CA LEU A 159 -24.32 21.16 -23.44
C LEU A 159 -23.54 20.00 -24.07
N ILE A 160 -23.80 18.76 -23.64
CA ILE A 160 -23.09 17.57 -24.11
C ILE A 160 -23.94 16.86 -25.17
N PRO A 161 -23.38 16.49 -26.34
CA PRO A 161 -24.11 15.75 -27.35
C PRO A 161 -24.75 14.49 -26.76
N ILE A 162 -26.02 14.24 -27.11
CA ILE A 162 -26.81 13.13 -26.56
C ILE A 162 -26.11 11.78 -26.74
N GLN A 163 -25.47 11.55 -27.89
CA GLN A 163 -24.69 10.33 -28.13
C GLN A 163 -23.52 10.15 -27.14
N THR A 164 -22.85 11.24 -26.76
CA THR A 164 -21.78 11.19 -25.74
C THR A 164 -22.34 10.90 -24.36
N GLN A 165 -23.53 11.41 -24.05
CA GLN A 165 -24.22 11.10 -22.78
C GLN A 165 -24.63 9.62 -22.73
N ILE A 166 -25.22 9.08 -23.80
CA ILE A 166 -25.56 7.65 -23.91
C ILE A 166 -24.31 6.78 -23.71
N ALA A 167 -23.20 7.12 -24.38
CA ALA A 167 -21.94 6.38 -24.22
C ALA A 167 -21.41 6.40 -22.78
N ARG A 168 -21.57 7.51 -22.05
CA ARG A 168 -21.21 7.60 -20.62
C ARG A 168 -22.09 6.69 -19.76
N ILE A 169 -23.39 6.65 -20.00
CA ILE A 169 -24.32 5.78 -19.27
C ILE A 169 -24.03 4.30 -19.57
N GLN A 170 -23.76 3.96 -20.82
CA GLN A 170 -23.32 2.62 -21.21
C GLN A 170 -22.03 2.21 -20.50
N TRP A 171 -21.03 3.10 -20.46
CA TRP A 171 -19.78 2.84 -19.75
C TRP A 171 -19.99 2.64 -18.24
N LEU A 172 -20.86 3.43 -17.59
CA LEU A 172 -21.23 3.25 -16.18
C LEU A 172 -21.89 1.88 -15.93
N TYR A 173 -22.70 1.40 -16.87
CA TYR A 173 -23.33 0.09 -16.81
C TYR A 173 -22.32 -1.05 -17.00
N GLU A 174 -21.47 -0.97 -18.03
CA GLU A 174 -20.41 -1.95 -18.31
C GLU A 174 -19.43 -2.07 -17.14
N SER A 175 -19.14 -0.94 -16.48
CA SER A 175 -18.30 -0.86 -15.28
C SER A 175 -19.03 -1.26 -13.99
N LYS A 176 -20.29 -1.69 -14.08
CA LYS A 176 -21.16 -2.13 -12.96
C LYS A 176 -21.38 -1.06 -11.88
N TYR A 177 -21.31 0.22 -12.24
CA TYR A 177 -21.62 1.32 -11.33
C TYR A 177 -23.13 1.55 -11.19
N ILE A 178 -23.90 1.30 -12.25
CA ILE A 178 -25.37 1.42 -12.27
C ILE A 178 -26.02 0.10 -12.68
N THR A 179 -27.31 -0.06 -12.36
CA THR A 179 -28.08 -1.24 -12.78
C THR A 179 -28.54 -1.11 -14.23
N GLU A 180 -28.95 -2.24 -14.84
CA GLU A 180 -29.55 -2.21 -16.18
C GLU A 180 -30.83 -1.37 -16.23
N SER A 181 -31.65 -1.43 -15.17
CA SER A 181 -32.86 -0.60 -15.06
C SER A 181 -32.54 0.88 -15.03
N ASP A 182 -31.51 1.30 -14.27
CA ASP A 182 -31.09 2.70 -14.20
C ASP A 182 -30.56 3.18 -15.56
N ALA A 183 -29.76 2.34 -16.22
CA ALA A 183 -29.19 2.65 -17.53
C ALA A 183 -30.27 2.84 -18.60
N ARG A 184 -31.23 1.90 -18.68
CA ARG A 184 -32.35 1.99 -19.63
C ARG A 184 -33.22 3.22 -19.37
N PHE A 185 -33.55 3.47 -18.11
CA PHE A 185 -34.36 4.63 -17.72
C PHE A 185 -33.76 5.95 -18.20
N ILE A 186 -32.45 6.16 -17.99
CA ILE A 186 -31.80 7.40 -18.43
C ILE A 186 -31.63 7.47 -19.95
N ILE A 187 -31.29 6.36 -20.61
CA ILE A 187 -31.17 6.35 -22.08
C ILE A 187 -32.51 6.69 -22.73
N ASP A 188 -33.61 6.11 -22.25
CA ASP A 188 -34.96 6.39 -22.75
C ASP A 188 -35.35 7.87 -22.52
N GLU A 189 -34.97 8.45 -21.38
CA GLU A 189 -35.20 9.88 -21.10
C GLU A 189 -34.41 10.78 -22.07
N LEU A 190 -33.14 10.45 -22.33
CA LEU A 190 -32.27 11.17 -23.27
C LEU A 190 -32.78 11.08 -24.71
N GLU A 191 -33.23 9.91 -25.15
CA GLU A 191 -33.79 9.72 -26.49
C GLU A 191 -35.14 10.43 -26.66
N THR A 192 -35.99 10.42 -25.63
CA THR A 192 -37.26 11.14 -25.64
C THR A 192 -37.02 12.65 -25.75
N LYS A 193 -36.04 13.19 -25.00
CA LYS A 193 -35.62 14.60 -25.13
C LYS A 193 -35.13 14.93 -26.53
N ARG A 194 -34.32 14.06 -27.15
CA ARG A 194 -33.89 14.22 -28.55
C ARG A 194 -35.08 14.38 -29.50
N ILE A 195 -36.08 13.51 -29.36
CA ILE A 195 -37.27 13.50 -30.22
C ILE A 195 -38.10 14.78 -30.03
N ILE A 196 -38.25 15.26 -28.80
CA ILE A 196 -39.04 16.45 -28.47
C ILE A 196 -38.33 17.74 -28.92
N GLU A 197 -37.01 17.82 -28.75
CA GLU A 197 -36.22 19.03 -29.06
C GLU A 197 -35.76 19.10 -30.52
N GLY A 198 -35.92 18.02 -31.31
CA GLY A 198 -35.63 17.99 -32.73
C GLY A 198 -34.13 18.07 -33.07
N LEU A 199 -33.27 17.65 -32.14
CA LEU A 199 -31.81 17.59 -32.29
C LEU A 199 -31.32 16.30 -32.95
#